data_AF-A0A5R9LYI9-F1
#
_entry.id   AF-A0A5R9LYI9-F1
#
_cell.length_a   1.000
_cell.length_b   1.000
_cell.length_c   1.000
_cell.angle_alpha   90.00
_cell.angle_beta   90.00
_cell.angle_gamma   90.00
#
_symmetry.space_group_name_H-M   'P 1'
#
loop_
_entity.id
_entity.type
_entity.pdbx_description
1 polymer ?
#
loop_
_entity_poly.entity_id
_entity_poly.type
_entity_poly.pdbx_seq_one_letter_code
_entity_poly.pdbx_strand_id
1 'polypeptide(L)'
;MSMTYTHISDPTVLADYQAVLQPGATIAGPLADTLRSGQLDQDALDWLKTNFYKTELELGRCLRLPQEGPCECDLYLSCAKFVTTPQYATRLRERLCVERQLITDATDRGWEREIDRHQRVADRITSLLDDLGEPHD
;
A
#
# COMPACT_ATOMS: atom_id res chain seq x y z
N MET A 1 24.91 -37.73 2.29
CA MET A 1 23.79 -37.64 1.32
C MET A 1 23.55 -36.18 0.91
N SER A 2 24.51 -35.56 0.21
CA SER A 2 24.40 -34.14 -0.18
C SER A 2 24.77 -33.85 -1.64
N MET A 3 25.34 -34.83 -2.36
CA MET A 3 25.71 -34.68 -3.78
C MET A 3 24.56 -34.93 -4.76
N THR A 4 23.48 -35.60 -4.34
CA THR A 4 22.35 -35.89 -5.24
C THR A 4 21.50 -34.64 -5.51
N TYR A 5 21.41 -33.72 -4.56
CA TYR A 5 20.63 -32.47 -4.69
C TYR A 5 21.38 -31.34 -5.42
N THR A 6 22.69 -31.46 -5.61
CA THR A 6 23.52 -30.42 -6.26
C THR A 6 23.21 -30.29 -7.75
N HIS A 7 22.62 -31.33 -8.36
CA HIS A 7 22.17 -31.33 -9.75
C HIS A 7 20.64 -31.17 -9.91
N ILE A 8 19.91 -30.99 -8.80
CA ILE A 8 18.46 -30.75 -8.77
C ILE A 8 18.19 -29.22 -8.72
N SER A 9 19.09 -28.40 -9.24
CA SER A 9 18.67 -27.13 -9.81
C SER A 9 17.92 -27.48 -11.09
N ASP A 10 16.61 -27.71 -10.93
CA ASP A 10 15.66 -27.99 -12.00
C ASP A 10 15.91 -27.02 -13.17
N PRO A 11 16.07 -27.49 -14.42
CA PRO A 11 16.21 -26.60 -15.57
C PRO A 11 15.08 -25.57 -15.65
N THR A 12 13.90 -25.87 -15.09
CA THR A 12 12.79 -24.95 -14.91
C THR A 12 13.15 -23.80 -13.98
N VAL A 13 13.72 -24.09 -12.80
CA VAL A 13 14.18 -23.06 -11.85
C VAL A 13 15.31 -22.23 -12.46
N LEU A 14 16.25 -22.86 -13.18
CA LEU A 14 17.30 -22.12 -13.89
C LEU A 14 16.70 -21.21 -14.97
N ALA A 15 15.71 -21.69 -15.73
CA ALA A 15 15.02 -20.91 -16.75
C ALA A 15 14.24 -19.73 -16.14
N ASP A 16 13.55 -19.94 -15.01
CA ASP A 16 12.83 -18.89 -14.28
C ASP A 16 13.80 -17.82 -13.76
N TYR A 17 14.93 -18.22 -13.18
CA TYR A 17 15.97 -17.29 -12.74
C TYR A 17 16.57 -16.51 -13.93
N GLN A 18 16.84 -17.17 -15.05
CA GLN A 18 17.34 -16.51 -16.25
C GLN A 18 16.30 -15.54 -16.83
N ALA A 19 15.02 -15.87 -16.80
CA ALA A 19 13.94 -15.01 -17.29
C ALA A 19 13.84 -13.69 -16.51
N VAL A 20 14.25 -13.66 -15.24
CA VAL A 20 14.11 -12.48 -14.36
C VAL A 20 15.44 -11.75 -14.09
N LEU A 21 16.58 -12.45 -14.13
CA LEU A 21 17.89 -11.91 -13.74
C LEU A 21 18.83 -11.59 -14.91
N GLN A 22 18.51 -11.99 -16.14
CA GLN A 22 19.37 -11.62 -17.27
C GLN A 22 19.33 -10.10 -17.55
N PRO A 23 20.43 -9.51 -18.04
CA PRO A 23 20.44 -8.11 -18.46
C PRO A 23 19.33 -7.83 -19.48
N GLY A 24 18.41 -6.93 -19.16
CA GLY A 24 17.24 -6.61 -19.98
C GLY A 24 15.98 -7.42 -19.65
N ALA A 25 16.03 -8.32 -18.67
CA ALA A 25 14.85 -8.97 -18.12
C ALA A 25 13.87 -7.92 -17.56
N THR A 26 12.59 -8.09 -17.89
CA THR A 26 11.51 -7.23 -17.42
C THR A 26 11.22 -7.56 -15.95
N ILE A 27 11.94 -6.91 -15.03
CA ILE A 27 11.80 -7.11 -13.58
C ILE A 27 10.40 -6.68 -13.08
N ALA A 28 9.76 -5.77 -13.79
CA ALA A 28 8.42 -5.31 -13.48
C ALA A 28 7.62 -5.08 -14.77
N GLY A 29 6.33 -5.40 -14.74
CA GLY A 29 5.45 -5.32 -15.92
C GLY A 29 5.32 -3.89 -16.48
N PRO A 30 4.61 -3.72 -17.61
CA PRO A 30 4.53 -2.45 -18.36
C PRO A 30 4.16 -1.21 -17.53
N LEU A 31 3.38 -1.40 -16.47
CA LEU A 31 3.03 -0.35 -15.51
C LEU A 31 4.25 0.28 -14.82
N ALA A 32 5.34 -0.45 -14.64
CA ALA A 32 6.55 0.05 -14.01
C ALA A 32 7.23 1.14 -14.85
N ASP A 33 7.13 1.06 -16.17
CA ASP A 33 7.65 2.10 -17.06
C ASP A 33 6.78 3.36 -16.98
N THR A 34 5.46 3.21 -16.86
CA THR A 34 4.52 4.31 -16.61
C THR A 34 4.79 4.99 -15.26
N LEU A 35 5.07 4.21 -14.21
CA LEU A 35 5.46 4.76 -12.90
C LEU A 35 6.80 5.49 -12.97
N ARG A 36 7.77 4.95 -13.74
CA ARG A 36 9.10 5.55 -13.91
C ARG A 36 9.06 6.83 -14.75
N SER A 37 8.19 6.91 -15.75
CA SER A 37 8.00 8.12 -16.56
C SER A 37 7.27 9.23 -15.79
N GLY A 38 6.57 8.87 -14.70
CA GLY A 38 5.78 9.82 -13.92
C GLY A 38 4.60 10.41 -14.71
N GLN A 39 4.21 9.77 -15.81
CA GLN A 39 3.13 10.23 -16.69
C GLN A 39 1.98 9.25 -16.68
N LEU A 40 0.80 9.75 -16.31
CA LEU A 40 -0.46 9.04 -16.52
C LEU A 40 -0.97 9.34 -17.93
N ASP A 41 -1.39 8.30 -18.64
CA ASP A 41 -2.07 8.45 -19.93
C ASP A 41 -3.43 9.14 -19.76
N GLN A 42 -3.86 9.81 -20.83
CA GLN A 42 -5.10 10.58 -20.82
C GLN A 42 -6.32 9.71 -20.51
N ASP A 43 -6.34 8.47 -21.00
CA ASP A 43 -7.43 7.53 -20.75
C ASP A 43 -7.52 7.13 -19.27
N ALA A 44 -6.38 6.92 -18.59
CA ALA A 44 -6.38 6.69 -17.14
C ALA A 44 -6.83 7.93 -16.36
N LEU A 45 -6.42 9.13 -16.77
CA LEU A 45 -6.87 10.38 -16.13
C LEU A 45 -8.38 10.56 -16.26
N ASP A 46 -8.95 10.31 -17.44
CA ASP A 46 -10.38 10.45 -17.67
C ASP A 46 -11.18 9.35 -16.97
N TRP A 47 -10.64 8.13 -16.89
CA TRP A 47 -11.19 7.08 -16.04
C TRP A 47 -11.22 7.49 -14.56
N LEU A 48 -10.10 8.02 -14.04
CA LEU A 48 -10.01 8.48 -12.65
C LEU A 48 -11.04 9.58 -12.41
N LYS A 49 -11.10 10.63 -13.23
CA LYS A 49 -12.10 11.71 -13.08
C LYS A 49 -13.54 11.18 -13.05
N THR A 50 -13.84 10.22 -13.92
CA THR A 50 -15.20 9.65 -14.05
C THR A 50 -15.57 8.77 -12.86
N ASN A 51 -14.60 8.07 -12.27
CA ASN A 51 -14.85 7.05 -11.25
C ASN A 51 -14.30 7.38 -9.87
N PHE A 52 -13.67 8.56 -9.67
CA PHE A 52 -13.01 8.95 -8.42
C PHE A 52 -13.93 8.85 -7.20
N TYR A 53 -15.21 9.18 -7.37
CA TYR A 53 -16.19 9.06 -6.30
C TYR A 53 -16.44 7.61 -5.88
N LYS A 54 -16.38 6.66 -6.83
CA LYS A 54 -16.60 5.23 -6.59
C LYS A 54 -15.41 4.55 -5.90
N THR A 55 -14.24 5.20 -5.86
CA THR A 55 -13.04 4.66 -5.22
C THR A 55 -12.88 5.10 -3.76
N GLU A 56 -13.97 5.59 -3.14
CA GLU A 56 -13.98 6.03 -1.75
C GLU A 56 -13.68 4.89 -0.78
N LEU A 57 -12.78 5.19 0.16
CA LEU A 57 -12.43 4.39 1.33
C LEU A 57 -12.77 5.21 2.58
N GLU A 58 -12.67 4.60 3.76
CA GLU A 58 -12.98 5.24 5.04
C GLU A 58 -12.26 6.60 5.22
N LEU A 59 -10.96 6.64 4.92
CA LEU A 59 -10.05 7.77 5.22
C LEU A 59 -9.45 8.44 3.97
N GLY A 60 -9.94 8.09 2.79
CA GLY A 60 -9.38 8.59 1.54
C GLY A 60 -9.94 7.85 0.33
N ARG A 61 -9.12 7.70 -0.71
CA ARG A 61 -9.52 7.14 -2.00
C ARG A 61 -8.42 6.26 -2.58
N CYS A 62 -8.82 5.31 -3.41
CA CYS A 62 -7.90 4.43 -4.13
C CYS A 62 -7.66 4.95 -5.55
N LEU A 63 -6.40 5.07 -5.96
CA LEU A 63 -5.99 5.43 -7.33
C LEU A 63 -5.77 4.20 -8.23
N ARG A 64 -6.24 3.02 -7.82
CA ARG A 64 -6.09 1.80 -8.62
C ARG A 64 -6.85 1.91 -9.94
N LEU A 65 -6.19 1.56 -11.02
CA LEU A 65 -6.76 1.55 -12.37
C LEU A 65 -7.34 0.17 -12.72
N PRO A 66 -8.32 0.08 -13.64
CA PRO A 66 -8.94 -1.20 -14.02
C PRO A 66 -7.95 -2.25 -14.52
N GLN A 67 -6.90 -1.83 -15.22
CA GLN A 67 -5.89 -2.72 -15.81
C GLN A 67 -5.09 -3.48 -14.74
N GLU A 68 -5.10 -2.99 -13.51
CA GLU A 68 -4.36 -3.56 -12.39
C GLU A 68 -5.14 -4.71 -11.72
N GLY A 69 -6.39 -4.96 -12.12
CA GLY A 69 -7.23 -6.02 -11.56
C GLY A 69 -7.73 -5.74 -10.13
N PRO A 70 -8.36 -6.71 -9.46
CA PRO A 70 -8.87 -6.54 -8.10
C PRO A 70 -7.73 -6.26 -7.09
N CYS A 71 -8.01 -5.47 -6.05
CA CYS A 71 -7.07 -5.19 -4.98
C CYS A 71 -7.09 -6.33 -3.95
N GLU A 72 -5.92 -6.91 -3.70
CA GLU A 72 -5.66 -7.88 -2.61
C GLU A 72 -5.01 -7.17 -1.40
N CYS A 73 -5.15 -5.85 -1.33
CA CYS A 73 -4.48 -5.03 -0.34
C CYS A 73 -5.24 -5.12 1.00
N ASP A 74 -4.80 -5.98 1.92
CA ASP A 74 -5.44 -6.17 3.23
C ASP A 74 -5.40 -4.93 4.12
N LEU A 75 -4.45 -4.00 3.88
CA LEU A 75 -4.31 -2.78 4.67
C LEU A 75 -4.14 -1.54 3.77
N TYR A 76 -5.25 -0.88 3.46
CA TYR A 76 -5.29 0.26 2.53
C TYR A 76 -4.42 1.44 2.98
N LEU A 77 -4.25 1.69 4.29
CA LEU A 77 -3.45 2.80 4.82
C LEU A 77 -1.95 2.71 4.48
N SER A 78 -1.46 1.50 4.21
CA SER A 78 -0.08 1.24 3.81
C SER A 78 0.10 1.14 2.29
N CYS A 79 -0.99 1.18 1.52
CA CYS A 79 -0.96 1.04 0.08
C CYS A 79 -0.43 2.32 -0.57
N ALA A 80 0.53 2.19 -1.50
CA ALA A 80 1.08 3.32 -2.25
C ALA A 80 0.06 4.06 -3.13
N LYS A 81 -1.10 3.45 -3.41
CA LYS A 81 -2.19 4.03 -4.21
C LYS A 81 -3.30 4.64 -3.38
N PHE A 82 -3.19 4.57 -2.05
CA PHE A 82 -4.08 5.29 -1.17
C PHE A 82 -3.70 6.76 -1.16
N VAL A 83 -4.67 7.61 -1.46
CA VAL A 83 -4.52 9.06 -1.40
C VAL A 83 -5.62 9.63 -0.53
N THR A 84 -5.25 10.56 0.33
CA THR A 84 -6.18 11.32 1.15
C THR A 84 -6.15 12.79 0.73
N THR A 85 -7.12 13.57 1.21
CA THR A 85 -7.23 15.00 0.93
C THR A 85 -7.64 15.72 2.21
N PRO A 86 -7.49 17.05 2.29
CA PRO A 86 -7.92 17.83 3.47
C PRO A 86 -9.39 17.61 3.87
N GLN A 87 -10.25 17.17 2.92
CA GLN A 87 -11.65 16.83 3.21
C GLN A 87 -11.79 15.67 4.22
N TYR A 88 -10.77 14.80 4.32
CA TYR A 88 -10.75 13.68 5.26
C TYR A 88 -10.04 14.02 6.58
N ALA A 89 -9.49 15.23 6.76
CA ALA A 89 -8.72 15.61 7.94
C ALA A 89 -9.49 15.37 9.25
N THR A 90 -10.78 15.71 9.30
CA THR A 90 -11.62 15.45 10.48
C THR A 90 -11.74 13.94 10.77
N ARG A 91 -12.02 13.12 9.75
CA ARG A 91 -12.12 11.66 9.93
C ARG A 91 -10.79 11.04 10.35
N LEU A 92 -9.67 11.55 9.82
CA LEU A 92 -8.32 11.13 10.22
C LEU A 92 -8.08 11.41 11.71
N ARG A 93 -8.44 12.59 12.20
CA ARG A 93 -8.29 12.96 13.62
C ARG A 93 -9.22 12.13 14.53
N GLU A 94 -10.46 11.91 14.11
CA GLU A 94 -11.39 11.01 14.81
C GLU A 94 -10.81 9.61 14.91
N ARG A 95 -10.27 9.06 13.81
CA ARG A 95 -9.63 7.75 13.81
C ARG A 95 -8.39 7.73 14.71
N LEU A 96 -7.55 8.77 14.65
CA LEU A 96 -6.37 8.87 15.50
C LEU A 96 -6.73 8.85 16.99
N CYS A 97 -7.81 9.51 17.38
CA CYS A 97 -8.34 9.46 18.75
C CYS A 97 -8.75 8.03 19.14
N VAL A 98 -9.44 7.31 18.26
CA VAL A 98 -9.82 5.90 18.50
C VAL A 98 -8.58 5.02 18.66
N GLU A 99 -7.57 5.14 17.80
CA GLU A 99 -6.34 4.35 17.93
C GLU A 99 -5.61 4.63 19.25
N ARG A 100 -5.56 5.89 19.70
CA ARG A 100 -4.98 6.25 21.02
C ARG A 100 -5.75 5.62 22.19
N GLN A 101 -7.07 5.55 22.11
CA GLN A 101 -7.90 4.87 23.11
C GLN A 101 -7.62 3.36 23.12
N LEU A 102 -7.49 2.73 21.95
CA LEU A 102 -7.19 1.30 21.83
C LEU A 102 -5.79 0.97 22.32
N ILE A 103 -4.80 1.83 22.09
CA ILE A 103 -3.46 1.70 22.68
C ILE A 103 -3.54 1.70 24.20
N THR A 104 -4.34 2.61 24.78
CA THR A 104 -4.51 2.70 26.23
C THR A 104 -5.15 1.43 26.79
N ASP A 105 -6.24 0.94 26.20
CA ASP A 105 -6.91 -0.31 26.62
C ASP A 105 -5.99 -1.54 26.47
N ALA A 106 -5.23 -1.62 25.37
CA ALA A 106 -4.26 -2.70 25.17
C ALA A 106 -3.11 -2.63 26.19
N THR A 107 -2.68 -1.43 26.59
CA THR A 107 -1.67 -1.23 27.61
C THR A 107 -2.16 -1.69 28.98
N ASP A 108 -3.37 -1.30 29.38
CA ASP A 108 -3.97 -1.70 30.66
C ASP A 108 -4.15 -3.23 30.76
N ARG A 109 -4.32 -3.91 29.62
CA ARG A 109 -4.47 -5.37 29.53
C ARG A 109 -3.16 -6.12 29.29
N GLY A 110 -2.05 -5.42 29.05
CA GLY A 110 -0.75 -6.02 28.75
C GLY A 110 -0.67 -6.72 27.38
N TRP A 111 -1.42 -6.26 26.38
CA TRP A 111 -1.45 -6.84 25.03
C TRP A 111 -0.43 -6.18 24.09
N GLU A 112 0.86 -6.48 24.29
CA GLU A 112 1.98 -5.85 23.57
C GLU A 112 1.82 -5.83 22.04
N ARG A 113 1.36 -6.94 21.44
CA ARG A 113 1.15 -6.99 19.98
C ARG A 113 0.07 -6.05 19.48
N GLU A 114 -0.97 -5.83 20.29
CA GLU A 114 -2.07 -4.94 19.91
C GLU A 114 -1.67 -3.48 20.10
N ILE A 115 -0.86 -3.18 21.11
CA ILE A 115 -0.20 -1.88 21.26
C ILE A 115 0.61 -1.55 20.00
N ASP A 116 1.50 -2.45 19.58
CA ASP A 116 2.33 -2.26 18.37
C ASP A 116 1.48 -2.04 17.11
N ARG A 117 0.38 -2.79 16.99
CA ARG A 117 -0.52 -2.71 15.84
C ARG A 117 -1.20 -1.34 15.77
N HIS A 118 -1.81 -0.89 16.87
CA HIS A 118 -2.49 0.41 16.92
C HIS A 118 -1.50 1.57 16.80
N GLN A 119 -0.31 1.45 17.37
CA GLN A 119 0.74 2.46 17.23
C GLN A 119 1.11 2.68 15.76
N ARG A 120 1.33 1.62 14.98
CA ARG A 120 1.64 1.74 13.54
C ARG A 120 0.53 2.44 12.76
N VAL A 121 -0.73 2.18 13.10
CA VAL A 121 -1.88 2.83 12.46
C VAL A 121 -1.92 4.32 12.83
N ALA A 122 -1.74 4.64 14.11
CA ALA A 122 -1.69 6.02 14.61
C ALA A 122 -0.54 6.82 13.98
N ASP A 123 0.66 6.23 13.89
CA ASP A 123 1.82 6.84 13.25
C ASP A 123 1.56 7.12 11.77
N ARG A 124 0.93 6.16 11.07
CA ARG A 124 0.58 6.35 9.66
C ARG A 124 -0.42 7.49 9.47
N ILE A 125 -1.44 7.57 10.32
CA ILE A 125 -2.44 8.65 10.27
C ILE A 125 -1.79 10.01 10.59
N THR A 126 -0.88 10.05 11.56
CA THR A 126 -0.12 11.26 11.91
C THR A 126 0.69 11.76 10.72
N SER A 127 1.44 10.87 10.06
CA SER A 127 2.17 11.19 8.83
C SER A 127 1.25 11.70 7.71
N LEU A 128 0.05 11.14 7.56
CA LEU A 128 -0.92 11.63 6.57
C LEU A 128 -1.40 13.05 6.89
N LEU A 129 -1.62 13.37 8.16
CA LEU A 129 -2.00 14.72 8.59
C LEU A 129 -0.84 15.70 8.39
N ASP A 130 0.40 15.29 8.69
CA ASP A 130 1.61 16.08 8.43
C ASP A 130 1.78 16.39 6.93
N ASP A 131 1.62 15.39 6.07
CA ASP A 131 1.70 15.54 4.61
C ASP A 131 0.64 16.53 4.07
N LEU A 132 -0.51 16.61 4.75
CA LEU A 132 -1.59 17.56 4.43
C LEU A 132 -1.40 18.94 5.07
N GLY A 133 -0.45 19.10 6.01
CA GLY A 133 -0.30 20.32 6.83
C GLY A 133 -1.44 20.52 7.82
N GLU A 134 -2.11 19.43 8.24
CA GLU A 134 -3.25 19.43 9.15
C GLU A 134 -2.79 19.12 10.59
N PRO A 135 -3.43 19.70 11.62
CA PRO A 135 -3.09 19.40 13.01
C PRO A 135 -3.51 17.97 13.41
N HIS A 136 -3.00 17.50 14.55
CA HIS A 136 -3.30 16.16 15.10
C HIS A 136 -4.30 16.16 16.28
N ASP A 137 -4.88 17.32 16.60
CA ASP A 137 -5.73 17.55 17.76
C ASP A 137 -7.18 17.06 17.57
#